data_AF-A0A1M3N004-F1
#
_entry.id   AF-A0A1M3N004-F1
#
_cell.length_a   1.000
_cell.length_b   1.000
_cell.length_c   1.000
_cell.angle_alpha   90.00
_cell.angle_beta   90.00
_cell.angle_gamma   90.00
#
_symmetry.space_group_name_H-M   'P 1'
#
loop_
_entity.id
_entity.type
_entity.pdbx_description
1 polymer ?
#
loop_
_entity_poly.entity_id
_entity_poly.type
_entity_poly.pdbx_seq_one_letter_code
_entity_poly.pdbx_strand_id
1 'polypeptide(L)'
;MRAGFLDPRGPKVWRTIPYVLPTFALLFAVFGPVSGLPAVMLGLSAFGIFNVLGLLDLRQRSPRMAELECGPGYIDIKKAGSRNQRIHARDITGATTARTSTGVLLTLQHQKREHPITLELADDAMGEKVRHALGIGHGGFGVIAWRTRGEASQRSAIVGRILAAATAFITIGATLGISTEAGAVAGFLLAVIGIIGAILGLAGLSSSLTEPSVVMGADGLRLKTPRGWFALPYEAIHHVEDHTKSLFFVVPEPYRSVIVEQVRPWMGGPSESERRMMVSQITAAAQRARGMGPQKNDVSGRIDVLRRNGESPRDWLVRLDMAGQMLSAGSGYRGNSLDVEDLWAILEDPEAEADLRAAAARVLRHSPVPETRVRIDAALAAVRDESTSRRLRIAIRDDLDGASQELAYLDATERQPSARMQVDPYGRPIPGR
;
A
#
# COMPACT_ATOMS: atom_id res chain seq x y z
N MET A 1 -6.26 17.30 -10.05
CA MET A 1 -4.79 17.49 -10.23
C MET A 1 -4.25 16.38 -11.11
N ARG A 2 -3.18 16.56 -11.91
CA ARG A 2 -2.64 15.48 -12.77
C ARG A 2 -1.36 14.91 -12.16
N ALA A 3 -1.23 13.58 -12.14
CA ALA A 3 -0.06 12.88 -11.60
C ALA A 3 0.22 11.58 -12.35
N GLY A 4 1.48 11.13 -12.29
CA GLY A 4 1.83 9.77 -12.67
C GLY A 4 1.28 8.79 -11.66
N PHE A 5 0.51 7.82 -12.10
CA PHE A 5 -0.10 6.79 -11.28
C PHE A 5 0.39 5.42 -11.70
N LEU A 6 0.89 4.63 -10.75
CA LEU A 6 1.34 3.26 -10.96
C LEU A 6 0.70 2.33 -9.92
N ASP A 7 -0.23 1.48 -10.37
CA ASP A 7 -0.71 0.31 -9.61
C ASP A 7 -0.38 -0.94 -10.43
N PRO A 8 0.76 -1.61 -10.16
CA PRO A 8 1.31 -2.65 -11.02
C PRO A 8 0.29 -3.73 -11.34
N ARG A 9 -0.46 -4.22 -10.35
CA ARG A 9 -1.42 -5.31 -10.57
C ARG A 9 -2.88 -4.87 -10.64
N GLY A 10 -3.19 -3.61 -10.31
CA GLY A 10 -4.56 -3.12 -10.29
C GLY A 10 -5.46 -3.84 -9.27
N PRO A 11 -6.76 -3.49 -9.26
CA PRO A 11 -7.79 -4.22 -8.52
C PRO A 11 -7.87 -5.69 -8.94
N LYS A 12 -8.21 -6.58 -8.01
CA LYS A 12 -8.32 -8.04 -8.25
C LYS A 12 -9.23 -8.37 -9.44
N VAL A 13 -10.33 -7.63 -9.61
CA VAL A 13 -11.31 -7.82 -10.70
C VAL A 13 -10.65 -7.72 -12.08
N TRP A 14 -9.72 -6.77 -12.26
CA TRP A 14 -9.02 -6.62 -13.55
C TRP A 14 -8.04 -7.74 -13.86
N ARG A 15 -7.60 -8.48 -12.83
CA ARG A 15 -6.75 -9.66 -13.00
C ARG A 15 -7.56 -10.87 -13.45
N THR A 16 -8.86 -10.94 -13.11
CA THR A 16 -9.72 -12.08 -13.43
C THR A 16 -10.47 -11.93 -14.75
N ILE A 17 -10.75 -10.69 -15.19
CA ILE A 17 -11.49 -10.40 -16.44
C ILE A 17 -10.97 -11.18 -17.66
N PRO A 18 -9.66 -11.26 -17.94
CA PRO A 18 -9.14 -11.99 -19.10
C PRO A 18 -9.52 -13.48 -19.10
N TYR A 19 -9.69 -14.07 -17.91
CA TYR A 19 -9.99 -15.49 -17.76
C TYR A 19 -11.49 -15.79 -17.85
N VAL A 20 -12.36 -14.79 -17.85
CA VAL A 20 -13.82 -14.98 -17.88
C VAL A 20 -14.25 -15.70 -19.16
N LEU A 21 -13.88 -15.16 -20.33
CA LEU A 21 -14.24 -15.74 -21.62
C LEU A 21 -13.73 -17.18 -21.82
N PRO A 22 -12.44 -17.51 -21.61
CA PRO A 22 -11.99 -18.89 -21.75
C PRO A 22 -12.61 -19.83 -20.72
N THR A 23 -12.92 -19.35 -19.51
CA THR A 23 -13.64 -20.18 -18.52
C THR A 23 -15.06 -20.51 -19.00
N PHE A 24 -15.80 -19.52 -19.51
CA PHE A 24 -17.13 -19.76 -20.08
C PHE A 24 -17.08 -20.65 -21.32
N ALA A 25 -16.10 -20.47 -22.22
CA ALA A 25 -15.92 -21.32 -23.38
C ALA A 25 -15.60 -22.78 -22.99
N LEU A 26 -14.80 -22.98 -21.95
CA LEU A 26 -14.50 -24.31 -21.41
C LEU A 26 -15.76 -24.96 -20.81
N LEU A 27 -16.54 -24.23 -20.03
CA LEU A 27 -17.81 -24.73 -19.48
C LEU A 27 -18.82 -25.04 -20.59
N PHE A 28 -18.92 -24.20 -21.62
CA PHE A 28 -19.80 -24.42 -22.76
C PHE A 28 -19.36 -25.62 -23.61
N ALA A 29 -18.07 -25.90 -23.71
CA ALA A 29 -17.56 -27.11 -24.38
C ALA A 29 -17.94 -28.40 -23.63
N VAL A 30 -18.06 -28.35 -22.29
CA VAL A 30 -18.36 -29.53 -21.46
C VAL A 30 -19.86 -29.73 -21.25
N PHE A 31 -20.60 -28.64 -21.01
CA PHE A 31 -22.01 -28.69 -20.61
C PHE A 31 -22.97 -28.07 -21.63
N GLY A 32 -22.44 -27.48 -22.71
CA GLY A 32 -23.25 -26.85 -23.75
C GLY A 32 -23.85 -27.84 -24.75
N PRO A 33 -24.66 -27.35 -25.70
CA PRO A 33 -25.32 -28.19 -26.72
C PRO A 33 -24.37 -28.67 -27.83
N VAL A 34 -23.10 -28.27 -27.81
CA VAL A 34 -22.10 -28.66 -28.80
C VAL A 34 -21.54 -30.02 -28.41
N SER A 35 -21.42 -30.95 -29.36
CA SER A 35 -20.90 -32.30 -29.12
C SER A 35 -19.87 -32.71 -30.16
N GLY A 36 -19.16 -33.82 -29.91
CA GLY A 36 -18.16 -34.37 -30.83
C GLY A 36 -16.93 -33.47 -31.00
N LEU A 37 -16.35 -33.49 -32.20
CA LEU A 37 -15.10 -32.79 -32.51
C LEU A 37 -15.14 -31.26 -32.24
N PRO A 38 -16.21 -30.51 -32.59
CA PRO A 38 -16.29 -29.09 -32.28
C PRO A 38 -16.23 -28.76 -30.78
N ALA A 39 -16.83 -29.59 -29.92
CA ALA A 39 -16.79 -29.41 -28.47
C ALA A 39 -15.36 -29.60 -27.93
N VAL A 40 -14.67 -30.65 -28.40
CA VAL A 40 -13.26 -30.91 -28.06
C VAL A 40 -12.36 -29.76 -28.49
N MET A 41 -12.53 -29.26 -29.72
CA MET A 41 -11.74 -28.14 -30.24
C MET A 41 -11.96 -26.85 -29.46
N LEU A 42 -13.21 -26.56 -29.10
CA LEU A 42 -13.54 -25.41 -28.25
C LEU A 42 -12.91 -25.55 -26.87
N GLY A 43 -13.00 -26.72 -26.24
CA GLY A 43 -12.41 -26.99 -24.93
C GLY A 43 -10.88 -26.85 -24.92
N LEU A 44 -10.20 -27.46 -25.90
CA LEU A 44 -8.74 -27.35 -26.04
C LEU A 44 -8.30 -25.91 -26.35
N SER A 45 -9.03 -25.19 -27.21
CA SER A 45 -8.74 -23.79 -27.52
C SER A 45 -8.91 -22.90 -26.29
N ALA A 46 -10.02 -23.07 -25.56
CA ALA A 46 -10.30 -22.34 -24.33
C ALA A 46 -9.24 -22.59 -23.26
N PHE A 47 -8.83 -23.86 -23.08
CA PHE A 47 -7.78 -24.25 -22.15
C PHE A 47 -6.40 -23.72 -22.55
N GLY A 48 -6.04 -23.79 -23.83
CA GLY A 48 -4.81 -23.23 -24.38
C GLY A 48 -4.75 -21.71 -24.17
N ILE A 49 -5.82 -21.00 -24.54
CA ILE A 49 -5.96 -19.56 -24.35
C ILE A 49 -5.88 -19.19 -22.86
N PHE A 50 -6.54 -19.92 -21.97
CA PHE A 50 -6.47 -19.69 -20.52
C PHE A 50 -5.01 -19.69 -20.02
N ASN A 51 -4.22 -20.68 -20.44
CA ASN A 51 -2.83 -20.80 -20.05
C ASN A 51 -1.94 -19.72 -20.69
N VAL A 52 -2.17 -19.37 -21.97
CA VAL A 52 -1.47 -18.28 -22.65
C VAL A 52 -1.75 -16.93 -21.99
N LEU A 53 -3.01 -16.62 -21.68
CA LEU A 53 -3.38 -15.42 -20.93
C LEU A 53 -2.72 -15.39 -19.55
N GLY A 54 -2.53 -16.57 -18.96
CA GLY A 54 -1.74 -16.77 -17.76
C GLY A 54 -0.26 -16.38 -17.87
N LEU A 55 0.31 -16.41 -19.07
CA LEU A 55 1.70 -15.99 -19.32
C LEU A 55 1.78 -14.49 -19.61
N LEU A 56 0.67 -13.86 -19.99
CA LEU A 56 0.62 -12.42 -20.21
C LEU A 56 0.60 -11.69 -18.87
N ASP A 57 1.74 -11.08 -18.56
CA ASP A 57 1.89 -10.19 -17.42
C ASP A 57 1.18 -8.86 -17.71
N LEU A 58 -0.14 -8.80 -17.45
CA LEU A 58 -1.00 -7.61 -17.64
C LEU A 58 -0.73 -6.48 -16.63
N ARG A 59 0.48 -6.45 -16.07
CA ARG A 59 0.91 -5.47 -15.10
C ARG A 59 1.14 -4.12 -15.76
N GLN A 60 0.85 -3.07 -15.01
CA GLN A 60 1.32 -1.75 -15.35
C GLN A 60 2.82 -1.70 -15.12
N ARG A 61 3.59 -1.44 -16.17
CA ARG A 61 5.05 -1.36 -16.09
C ARG A 61 5.59 0.06 -16.06
N SER A 62 4.77 1.04 -16.41
CA SER A 62 5.12 2.45 -16.44
C SER A 62 4.00 3.30 -15.82
N PRO A 63 4.35 4.42 -15.17
CA PRO A 63 3.37 5.37 -14.68
C PRO A 63 2.45 5.84 -15.82
N ARG A 64 1.17 6.00 -15.52
CA ARG A 64 0.19 6.58 -16.43
C ARG A 64 -0.30 7.89 -15.86
N MET A 65 -0.47 8.89 -16.71
CA MET A 65 -1.10 10.13 -16.28
C MET A 65 -2.54 9.86 -15.85
N ALA A 66 -2.86 10.23 -14.62
CA ALA A 66 -4.18 10.13 -14.03
C ALA A 66 -4.57 11.46 -13.40
N GLU A 67 -5.87 11.68 -13.27
CA GLU A 67 -6.42 12.80 -12.52
C GLU A 67 -6.68 12.36 -11.09
N LEU A 68 -6.04 13.05 -10.14
CA LEU A 68 -6.24 12.89 -8.71
C LEU A 68 -7.24 13.93 -8.21
N GLU A 69 -8.24 13.46 -7.48
CA GLU A 69 -9.15 14.29 -6.70
C GLU A 69 -9.05 13.89 -5.23
N CYS A 70 -8.63 14.83 -4.39
CA CYS A 70 -8.45 14.59 -2.96
C CYS A 70 -9.76 14.91 -2.24
N GLY A 71 -10.19 14.01 -1.36
CA GLY A 71 -11.29 14.24 -0.45
C GLY A 71 -10.93 13.85 0.99
N PRO A 72 -11.86 14.05 1.95
CA PRO A 72 -11.69 13.72 3.36
C PRO A 72 -11.32 12.24 3.58
N GLY A 73 -10.05 11.94 3.85
CA GLY A 73 -9.60 10.57 4.10
C GLY A 73 -9.52 9.66 2.86
N TYR A 74 -9.52 10.23 1.65
CA TYR A 74 -9.37 9.44 0.41
C TYR A 74 -8.79 10.25 -0.76
N ILE A 75 -8.32 9.52 -1.76
CA ILE A 75 -8.05 10.06 -3.09
C ILE A 75 -8.79 9.25 -4.16
N ASP A 76 -9.39 9.94 -5.12
CA ASP A 76 -9.98 9.34 -6.31
C ASP A 76 -8.99 9.41 -7.47
N ILE A 77 -8.67 8.24 -8.03
CA ILE A 77 -7.88 8.08 -9.24
C ILE A 77 -8.85 8.02 -10.42
N LYS A 78 -8.85 9.06 -11.25
CA LYS A 78 -9.67 9.19 -12.46
C LYS A 78 -8.80 9.17 -13.71
N LYS A 79 -9.40 8.83 -14.86
CA LYS A 79 -8.73 8.77 -16.18
C LYS A 79 -7.47 7.88 -16.23
N ALA A 80 -7.36 6.87 -15.36
CA ALA A 80 -6.27 5.90 -15.34
C ALA A 80 -6.54 4.65 -16.21
N GLY A 81 -7.46 4.76 -17.19
CA GLY A 81 -7.94 3.64 -18.00
C GLY A 81 -8.69 2.61 -17.16
N SER A 82 -8.28 1.35 -17.21
CA SER A 82 -8.85 0.26 -16.40
C SER A 82 -8.50 0.34 -14.89
N ARG A 83 -7.84 1.40 -14.42
CA ARG A 83 -7.40 1.52 -13.01
C ARG A 83 -8.03 2.68 -12.25
N ASN A 84 -9.19 3.16 -12.70
CA ASN A 84 -9.97 4.12 -11.93
C ASN A 84 -10.40 3.49 -10.61
N GLN A 85 -10.07 4.13 -9.49
CA GLN A 85 -10.37 3.61 -8.14
C GLN A 85 -10.30 4.71 -7.09
N ARG A 86 -11.00 4.50 -5.98
CA ARG A 86 -10.84 5.27 -4.75
C ARG A 86 -9.85 4.57 -3.83
N ILE A 87 -8.90 5.31 -3.26
CA ILE A 87 -7.95 4.83 -2.25
C ILE A 87 -8.29 5.55 -0.94
N HIS A 88 -8.71 4.80 0.08
CA HIS A 88 -9.00 5.35 1.40
C HIS A 88 -7.76 5.32 2.29
N ALA A 89 -7.61 6.33 3.16
CA ALA A 89 -6.53 6.43 4.14
C ALA A 89 -6.45 5.17 5.04
N ARG A 90 -7.60 4.67 5.51
CA ARG A 90 -7.71 3.46 6.36
C ARG A 90 -7.21 2.17 5.69
N ASP A 91 -7.20 2.13 4.36
CA ASP A 91 -6.75 0.94 3.61
C ASP A 91 -5.22 0.94 3.40
N ILE A 92 -4.53 2.01 3.80
CA ILE A 92 -3.09 2.17 3.66
C ILE A 92 -2.40 1.69 4.94
N THR A 93 -1.59 0.64 4.81
CA THR A 93 -0.83 0.04 5.92
C THR A 93 0.58 0.58 6.04
N GLY A 94 1.05 1.31 5.04
CA GLY A 94 2.31 2.04 5.07
C GLY A 94 2.39 3.05 3.94
N ALA A 95 3.15 4.12 4.15
CA ALA A 95 3.43 5.12 3.14
C ALA A 95 4.86 5.63 3.29
N THR A 96 5.48 6.02 2.19
CA THR A 96 6.75 6.75 2.18
C THR A 96 6.72 7.85 1.15
N THR A 97 7.49 8.91 1.43
CA THR A 97 7.63 10.05 0.56
C THR A 97 9.11 10.29 0.21
N ALA A 98 9.35 10.67 -1.03
CA ALA A 98 10.68 11.02 -1.53
C ALA A 98 10.57 12.21 -2.46
N ARG A 99 11.37 13.25 -2.23
CA ARG A 99 11.56 14.33 -3.19
C ARG A 99 12.54 13.85 -4.26
N THR A 100 12.16 13.99 -5.53
CA THR A 100 13.02 13.68 -6.68
C THR A 100 13.30 14.97 -7.46
N SER A 101 14.17 14.89 -8.47
CA SER A 101 14.43 16.03 -9.36
C SER A 101 13.21 16.46 -10.19
N THR A 102 12.19 15.61 -10.28
CA THR A 102 10.99 15.82 -11.11
C THR A 102 9.73 16.11 -10.30
N GLY A 103 9.83 16.19 -8.97
CA GLY A 103 8.70 16.44 -8.08
C GLY A 103 8.72 15.58 -6.82
N VAL A 104 7.55 15.10 -6.40
CA VAL A 104 7.38 14.27 -5.18
C VAL A 104 6.87 12.90 -5.54
N LEU A 105 7.57 11.88 -5.05
CA LEU A 105 7.19 10.48 -5.18
C LEU A 105 6.54 9.99 -3.88
N LEU A 106 5.30 9.52 -3.98
CA LEU A 106 4.56 8.93 -2.88
C LEU A 106 4.34 7.44 -3.14
N THR A 107 4.81 6.56 -2.25
CA THR A 107 4.57 5.12 -2.36
C THR A 107 3.72 4.63 -1.20
N LEU A 108 2.65 3.90 -1.52
CA LEU A 108 1.59 3.46 -0.61
C LEU A 108 1.50 1.93 -0.59
N GLN A 109 1.63 1.32 0.58
CA GLN A 109 1.26 -0.07 0.80
C GLN A 109 -0.23 -0.13 1.15
N HIS A 110 -0.99 -0.86 0.35
CA HIS A 110 -2.44 -1.00 0.53
C HIS A 110 -2.77 -2.42 1.02
N GLN A 111 -3.67 -2.57 1.99
CA GLN A 111 -3.97 -3.85 2.64
C GLN A 111 -4.39 -4.98 1.67
N LYS A 112 -5.16 -4.63 0.62
CA LYS A 112 -5.61 -5.57 -0.43
C LYS A 112 -4.67 -5.68 -1.63
N ARG A 113 -3.47 -5.10 -1.57
CA ARG A 113 -2.50 -5.10 -2.68
C ARG A 113 -1.21 -5.74 -2.22
N GLU A 114 -0.68 -6.61 -3.06
CA GLU A 114 0.63 -7.19 -2.84
C GLU A 114 1.70 -6.14 -3.11
N HIS A 115 1.67 -5.55 -4.30
CA HIS A 115 2.63 -4.53 -4.71
C HIS A 115 2.20 -3.12 -4.23
N PRO A 116 3.15 -2.29 -3.81
CA PRO A 116 2.88 -0.89 -3.48
C PRO A 116 2.31 -0.13 -4.69
N ILE A 117 1.47 0.85 -4.41
CA ILE A 117 0.97 1.84 -5.36
C ILE A 117 1.91 3.04 -5.31
N THR A 118 2.27 3.62 -6.46
CA THR A 118 3.13 4.81 -6.50
C THR A 118 2.46 5.97 -7.24
N LEU A 119 2.61 7.17 -6.69
CA LEU A 119 2.18 8.43 -7.27
C LEU A 119 3.41 9.31 -7.53
N GLU A 120 3.52 9.84 -8.75
CA GLU A 120 4.47 10.86 -9.16
C GLU A 120 3.73 12.19 -9.25
N LEU A 121 3.99 13.06 -8.27
CA LEU A 121 3.36 14.36 -8.11
C LEU A 121 4.32 15.43 -8.62
N ALA A 122 3.78 16.46 -9.28
CA ALA A 122 4.61 17.45 -9.98
C ALA A 122 5.46 18.32 -9.02
N ASP A 123 4.92 18.64 -7.84
CA ASP A 123 5.53 19.56 -6.89
C ASP A 123 5.18 19.21 -5.43
N ASP A 124 5.83 19.93 -4.51
CA ASP A 124 5.61 19.76 -3.07
C ASP A 124 4.19 20.17 -2.63
N ALA A 125 3.56 21.13 -3.29
CA ALA A 125 2.21 21.59 -2.95
C ALA A 125 1.16 20.50 -3.24
N MET A 126 1.31 19.80 -4.36
CA MET A 126 0.53 18.62 -4.70
C MET A 126 0.85 17.45 -3.78
N GLY A 127 2.13 17.27 -3.43
CA GLY A 127 2.60 16.38 -2.37
C GLY A 127 1.82 16.56 -1.08
N GLU A 128 1.73 17.80 -0.60
CA GLU A 128 1.09 18.12 0.67
C GLU A 128 -0.42 17.88 0.64
N LYS A 129 -1.10 18.27 -0.44
CA LYS A 129 -2.53 17.99 -0.60
C LYS A 129 -2.86 16.49 -0.51
N VAL A 130 -2.05 15.65 -1.15
CA VAL A 130 -2.24 14.19 -1.11
C VAL A 130 -1.88 13.63 0.27
N ARG A 131 -0.80 14.12 0.90
CA ARG A 131 -0.43 13.74 2.27
C ARG A 131 -1.53 14.06 3.27
N HIS A 132 -2.06 15.29 3.25
CA HIS A 132 -3.16 15.72 4.13
C HIS A 132 -4.41 14.85 3.92
N ALA A 133 -4.82 14.66 2.66
CA ALA A 133 -6.01 13.85 2.34
C ALA A 133 -5.92 12.39 2.82
N LEU A 134 -4.71 11.83 2.85
CA LEU A 134 -4.45 10.44 3.27
C LEU A 134 -3.89 10.32 4.70
N GLY A 135 -3.69 11.43 5.40
CA GLY A 135 -3.07 11.48 6.73
C GLY A 135 -1.64 10.95 6.74
N ILE A 136 -0.84 11.18 5.70
CA ILE A 136 0.54 10.71 5.61
C ILE A 136 1.49 11.79 6.14
N GLY A 137 2.25 11.47 7.18
CA GLY A 137 3.26 12.39 7.73
C GLY A 137 4.43 12.63 6.78
N HIS A 138 5.31 13.55 7.16
CA HIS A 138 6.49 13.90 6.34
C HIS A 138 7.41 12.68 6.15
N GLY A 139 7.56 11.87 7.20
CA GLY A 139 8.45 10.72 7.20
C GLY A 139 7.89 9.48 6.51
N GLY A 140 6.58 9.45 6.26
CA GLY A 140 5.85 8.23 5.99
C GLY A 140 5.50 7.47 7.28
N PHE A 141 4.93 6.28 7.16
CA PHE A 141 4.60 5.43 8.30
C PHE A 141 4.49 3.97 7.87
N GLY A 142 4.43 3.07 8.85
CA GLY A 142 4.16 1.66 8.61
C GLY A 142 5.24 0.96 7.79
N VAL A 143 4.83 -0.01 6.98
CA VAL A 143 5.75 -0.87 6.23
C VAL A 143 5.41 -0.88 4.75
N ILE A 144 6.43 -0.70 3.91
CA ILE A 144 6.35 -0.87 2.45
C ILE A 144 7.13 -2.11 2.05
N ALA A 145 6.55 -2.97 1.22
CA ALA A 145 7.15 -4.25 0.87
C ALA A 145 7.22 -4.46 -0.65
N TRP A 146 8.42 -4.44 -1.21
CA TRP A 146 8.67 -4.77 -2.61
C TRP A 146 9.09 -6.23 -2.78
N ARG A 147 8.65 -6.82 -3.90
CA ARG A 147 8.98 -8.17 -4.31
C ARG A 147 9.87 -8.11 -5.54
N THR A 148 11.17 -8.27 -5.31
CA THR A 148 12.19 -8.27 -6.37
C THR A 148 12.54 -9.68 -6.84
N ARG A 149 12.30 -10.69 -5.99
CA ARG A 149 12.62 -12.10 -6.27
C ARG A 149 11.39 -12.86 -6.77
N GLY A 150 11.59 -13.75 -7.73
CA GLY A 150 10.59 -14.75 -8.13
C GLY A 150 10.81 -16.04 -7.34
N GLU A 151 9.73 -16.66 -6.88
CA GLU A 151 9.82 -17.98 -6.24
C GLU A 151 10.08 -19.09 -7.25
N ALA A 152 10.68 -20.20 -6.78
CA ALA A 152 10.82 -21.42 -7.58
C ALA A 152 9.46 -21.92 -8.09
N SER A 153 8.41 -21.78 -7.27
CA SER A 153 7.01 -22.09 -7.58
C SER A 153 6.48 -21.30 -8.79
N GLN A 154 6.88 -20.04 -8.95
CA GLN A 154 6.49 -19.21 -10.10
C GLN A 154 7.18 -19.67 -11.39
N ARG A 155 8.44 -20.11 -11.31
CA ARG A 155 9.14 -20.67 -12.49
C ARG A 155 8.46 -21.96 -12.95
N SER A 156 8.15 -22.87 -12.03
CA SER A 156 7.39 -24.09 -12.36
C SER A 156 6.01 -23.78 -12.91
N ALA A 157 5.34 -22.74 -12.40
CA ALA A 157 4.04 -22.30 -12.91
C ALA A 157 4.10 -21.80 -14.36
N ILE A 158 5.11 -20.99 -14.69
CA ILE A 158 5.33 -20.49 -16.04
C ILE A 158 5.60 -21.67 -16.99
N VAL A 159 6.49 -22.58 -16.61
CA VAL A 159 6.80 -23.77 -17.42
C VAL A 159 5.56 -24.65 -17.60
N GLY A 160 4.78 -24.87 -16.53
CA GLY A 160 3.54 -25.64 -16.57
C GLY A 160 2.50 -25.03 -17.52
N ARG A 161 2.33 -23.70 -17.49
CA ARG A 161 1.43 -22.97 -18.41
C ARG A 161 1.88 -23.06 -19.86
N ILE A 162 3.19 -22.93 -20.12
CA ILE A 162 3.75 -23.08 -21.47
C ILE A 162 3.48 -24.50 -21.98
N LEU A 163 3.76 -25.50 -21.16
CA LEU A 163 3.56 -26.90 -21.50
C LEU A 163 2.09 -27.17 -21.80
N ALA A 164 1.18 -26.76 -20.91
CA ALA A 164 -0.26 -26.92 -21.06
C ALA A 164 -0.80 -26.26 -22.34
N ALA A 165 -0.38 -25.01 -22.62
CA ALA A 165 -0.75 -24.30 -23.84
C ALA A 165 -0.22 -25.01 -25.09
N ALA A 166 1.05 -25.39 -25.11
CA ALA A 166 1.68 -26.07 -26.24
C ALA A 166 0.98 -27.41 -26.54
N THR A 167 0.73 -28.24 -25.52
CA THR A 167 0.01 -29.51 -25.71
C THR A 167 -1.39 -29.30 -26.24
N ALA A 168 -2.11 -28.26 -25.82
CA ALA A 168 -3.47 -27.99 -26.29
C ALA A 168 -3.47 -27.67 -27.80
N PHE A 169 -2.58 -26.76 -28.25
CA PHE A 169 -2.50 -26.38 -29.65
C PHE A 169 -1.92 -27.48 -30.56
N ILE A 170 -0.95 -28.25 -30.07
CA ILE A 170 -0.43 -29.42 -30.81
C ILE A 170 -1.53 -30.48 -30.96
N THR A 171 -2.34 -30.74 -29.92
CA THR A 171 -3.45 -31.70 -30.00
C THR A 171 -4.50 -31.27 -31.02
N ILE A 172 -4.81 -29.98 -31.08
CA ILE A 172 -5.68 -29.42 -32.12
C ILE A 172 -5.10 -29.70 -33.51
N GLY A 173 -3.82 -29.38 -33.73
CA GLY A 173 -3.14 -29.61 -35.01
C GLY A 173 -3.09 -31.09 -35.42
N ALA A 174 -2.75 -31.99 -34.49
CA ALA A 174 -2.68 -33.43 -34.73
C ALA A 174 -4.05 -34.03 -35.07
N THR A 175 -5.12 -33.54 -34.43
CA THR A 175 -6.49 -34.01 -34.67
C THR A 175 -7.04 -33.54 -36.03
N LEU A 176 -6.51 -32.43 -36.57
CA LEU A 176 -6.89 -31.89 -37.88
C LEU A 176 -6.03 -32.43 -39.04
N GLY A 177 -4.81 -32.92 -38.78
CA GLY A 177 -3.80 -33.19 -39.81
C GLY A 177 -3.31 -34.63 -39.95
N ILE A 178 -3.66 -35.55 -39.04
CA ILE A 178 -3.20 -36.95 -39.04
C ILE A 178 -4.42 -37.89 -39.17
N SER A 179 -4.22 -39.10 -39.69
CA SER A 179 -5.26 -40.15 -39.67
C SER A 179 -5.89 -40.31 -38.28
N THR A 180 -7.19 -40.60 -38.24
CA THR A 180 -8.03 -40.56 -37.02
C THR A 180 -7.49 -41.39 -35.86
N GLU A 181 -6.82 -42.52 -36.14
CA GLU A 181 -6.29 -43.43 -35.12
C GLU A 181 -4.95 -42.95 -34.52
N ALA A 182 -4.02 -42.49 -35.35
CA ALA A 182 -2.73 -41.96 -34.89
C ALA A 182 -2.91 -40.59 -34.20
N GLY A 183 -3.85 -39.78 -34.67
CA GLY A 183 -4.25 -38.53 -34.01
C GLY A 183 -4.85 -38.76 -32.61
N ALA A 184 -5.66 -39.82 -32.43
CA ALA A 184 -6.27 -40.14 -31.15
C ALA A 184 -5.24 -40.57 -30.09
N VAL A 185 -4.28 -41.43 -30.44
CA VAL A 185 -3.21 -41.87 -29.52
C VAL A 185 -2.29 -40.70 -29.15
N ALA A 186 -1.88 -39.90 -30.13
CA ALA A 186 -1.07 -38.71 -29.90
C ALA A 186 -1.81 -37.69 -29.02
N GLY A 187 -3.10 -37.47 -29.27
CA GLY A 187 -3.95 -36.58 -28.48
C GLY A 187 -4.10 -37.04 -27.02
N PHE A 188 -4.26 -38.34 -26.78
CA PHE A 188 -4.33 -38.89 -25.42
C PHE A 188 -3.02 -38.68 -24.64
N LEU A 189 -1.87 -38.99 -25.25
CA LEU A 189 -0.56 -38.78 -24.61
C LEU A 189 -0.29 -37.29 -24.31
N LEU A 190 -0.64 -36.41 -25.25
CA LEU A 190 -0.51 -34.96 -25.07
C LEU A 190 -1.49 -34.42 -24.01
N ALA A 191 -2.68 -35.01 -23.87
CA ALA A 191 -3.64 -34.63 -22.83
C ALA A 191 -3.09 -34.91 -21.42
N VAL A 192 -2.40 -36.04 -21.21
CA VAL A 192 -1.75 -36.35 -19.92
C VAL A 192 -0.67 -35.32 -19.58
N ILE A 193 0.17 -34.97 -20.56
CA ILE A 193 1.21 -33.94 -20.39
C ILE A 193 0.58 -32.56 -20.13
N GLY A 194 -0.52 -32.25 -20.82
CA GLY A 194 -1.27 -31.01 -20.64
C GLY A 194 -1.93 -30.89 -19.26
N ILE A 195 -2.46 -31.99 -18.72
CA ILE A 195 -3.01 -32.07 -17.36
C ILE A 195 -1.91 -31.85 -16.32
N ILE A 196 -0.75 -32.52 -16.48
CA ILE A 196 0.41 -32.29 -15.59
C ILE A 196 0.86 -30.83 -15.66
N GLY A 197 0.95 -30.26 -16.86
CA GLY A 197 1.25 -28.84 -17.07
C GLY A 197 0.24 -27.92 -16.39
N ALA A 198 -1.06 -28.21 -16.47
CA ALA A 198 -2.10 -27.45 -15.79
C ALA A 198 -2.05 -27.58 -14.27
N ILE A 199 -1.79 -28.77 -13.73
CA ILE A 199 -1.62 -28.96 -12.28
C ILE A 199 -0.44 -28.12 -11.79
N LEU A 200 0.70 -28.15 -12.50
CA LEU A 200 1.86 -27.30 -12.20
C LEU A 200 1.54 -25.80 -12.36
N GLY A 201 0.76 -25.43 -13.38
CA GLY A 201 0.32 -24.05 -13.64
C GLY A 201 -0.69 -23.51 -12.63
N LEU A 202 -1.55 -24.37 -12.09
CA LEU A 202 -2.53 -24.09 -11.02
C LEU A 202 -1.85 -24.07 -9.65
N ALA A 203 -0.88 -24.96 -9.40
CA ALA A 203 -0.05 -24.92 -8.18
C ALA A 203 0.65 -23.57 -8.02
N GLY A 204 0.98 -22.90 -9.12
CA GLY A 204 1.50 -21.52 -9.13
C GLY A 204 0.47 -20.40 -8.95
N LEU A 205 -0.82 -20.68 -9.12
CA LEU A 205 -1.91 -19.77 -8.72
C LEU A 205 -2.19 -19.87 -7.22
N SER A 206 -1.99 -21.06 -6.65
CA SER A 206 -2.13 -21.33 -5.21
C SER A 206 -0.84 -21.09 -4.41
N SER A 207 0.33 -20.99 -5.05
CA SER A 207 1.57 -20.73 -4.33
C SER A 207 1.48 -19.35 -3.70
N SER A 208 1.56 -19.36 -2.37
CA SER A 208 1.43 -18.19 -1.52
C SER A 208 2.31 -17.06 -2.02
N LEU A 209 1.74 -15.85 -2.03
CA LEU A 209 2.40 -14.54 -1.95
C LEU A 209 3.93 -14.63 -1.97
N THR A 210 4.55 -14.32 -3.11
CA THR A 210 6.02 -14.19 -3.20
C THR A 210 6.50 -13.39 -1.99
N GLU A 211 7.37 -13.98 -1.16
CA GLU A 211 7.90 -13.26 0.01
C GLU A 211 8.49 -11.93 -0.47
N PRO A 212 8.21 -10.81 0.22
CA PRO A 212 8.89 -9.56 -0.09
C PRO A 212 10.40 -9.75 0.12
N SER A 213 11.19 -9.05 -0.68
CA SER A 213 12.66 -9.13 -0.62
C SER A 213 13.28 -7.81 -0.16
N VAL A 214 12.55 -6.71 -0.28
CA VAL A 214 12.92 -5.40 0.25
C VAL A 214 11.73 -4.89 1.05
N VAL A 215 11.92 -4.75 2.35
CA VAL A 215 10.90 -4.27 3.28
C VAL A 215 11.43 -3.04 3.98
N MET A 216 10.73 -1.93 3.83
CA MET A 216 11.07 -0.63 4.40
C MET A 216 10.14 -0.35 5.58
N GLY A 217 10.69 -0.13 6.77
CA GLY A 217 9.94 0.16 7.99
C GLY A 217 10.53 1.33 8.78
N ALA A 218 10.09 1.55 10.02
CA ALA A 218 10.58 2.64 10.85
C ALA A 218 12.09 2.51 11.16
N ASP A 219 12.55 1.29 11.49
CA ASP A 219 13.91 1.04 11.97
C ASP A 219 14.97 0.88 10.86
N GLY A 220 14.56 0.93 9.59
CA GLY A 220 15.44 0.67 8.45
C GLY A 220 14.85 -0.27 7.41
N LEU A 221 15.75 -0.91 6.67
CA LEU A 221 15.41 -1.92 5.66
C LEU A 221 15.59 -3.32 6.21
N ARG A 222 14.68 -4.22 5.85
CA ARG A 222 14.89 -5.67 5.92
C ARG A 222 15.03 -6.19 4.50
N LEU A 223 16.19 -6.79 4.23
CA LEU A 223 16.61 -7.22 2.91
C LEU A 223 16.75 -8.74 2.88
N LYS A 224 16.12 -9.40 1.90
CA LYS A 224 16.29 -10.83 1.65
C LYS A 224 17.51 -11.03 0.76
N THR A 225 18.62 -11.43 1.37
CA THR A 225 19.87 -11.78 0.69
C THR A 225 19.91 -13.28 0.38
N PRO A 226 20.86 -13.76 -0.46
CA PRO A 226 21.09 -15.20 -0.64
C PRO A 226 21.40 -15.95 0.65
N ARG A 227 21.92 -15.27 1.68
CA ARG A 227 22.27 -15.85 2.99
C ARG A 227 21.13 -15.78 4.02
N GLY A 228 20.01 -15.15 3.68
CA GLY A 228 18.88 -14.95 4.59
C GLY A 228 18.50 -13.47 4.75
N TRP A 229 17.66 -13.21 5.75
CA TRP A 229 17.20 -11.86 6.06
C TRP A 229 18.30 -11.05 6.76
N PHE A 230 18.50 -9.83 6.30
CA PHE A 230 19.46 -8.88 6.84
C PHE A 230 18.75 -7.57 7.18
N ALA A 231 18.97 -7.04 8.39
CA ALA A 231 18.47 -5.72 8.80
C ALA A 231 19.55 -4.68 8.54
N LEU A 232 19.21 -3.61 7.81
CA LEU A 232 20.10 -2.53 7.42
C LEU A 232 19.50 -1.18 7.86
N PRO A 233 20.08 -0.51 8.86
CA PRO A 233 19.67 0.83 9.26
C PRO A 233 19.82 1.83 8.10
N TYR A 234 18.93 2.83 8.04
CA TYR A 234 18.94 3.83 6.97
C TYR A 234 20.22 4.65 6.92
N GLU A 235 20.75 5.02 8.08
CA GLU A 235 21.97 5.79 8.26
C GLU A 235 23.22 5.09 7.71
N ALA A 236 23.21 3.75 7.66
CA ALA A 236 24.29 2.95 7.10
C ALA A 236 24.28 2.90 5.56
N ILE A 237 23.24 3.41 4.89
CA ILE A 237 23.10 3.35 3.43
C ILE A 237 23.75 4.59 2.81
N HIS A 238 24.88 4.41 2.12
CA HIS A 238 25.52 5.50 1.38
C HIS A 238 24.77 5.79 0.09
N HIS A 239 24.63 4.77 -0.76
CA HIS A 239 23.83 4.79 -1.99
C HIS A 239 23.38 3.38 -2.37
N VAL A 240 22.46 3.30 -3.33
CA VAL A 240 21.94 2.04 -3.89
C VAL A 240 22.18 2.02 -5.38
N GLU A 241 22.80 0.95 -5.89
CA GLU A 241 23.01 0.73 -7.32
C GLU A 241 22.00 -0.28 -7.85
N ASP A 242 21.26 0.12 -8.89
CA ASP A 242 20.32 -0.76 -9.59
C ASP A 242 21.01 -1.46 -10.76
N HIS A 243 21.13 -2.79 -10.66
CA HIS A 243 21.64 -3.65 -11.72
C HIS A 243 20.51 -4.56 -12.22
N THR A 244 20.61 -5.05 -13.46
CA THR A 244 19.52 -5.81 -14.11
C THR A 244 19.05 -7.05 -13.33
N LYS A 245 19.92 -7.67 -12.52
CA LYS A 245 19.62 -8.90 -11.76
C LYS A 245 19.80 -8.74 -10.24
N SER A 246 20.18 -7.55 -9.75
CA SER A 246 20.46 -7.34 -8.34
C SER A 246 20.39 -5.87 -7.95
N LEU A 247 20.07 -5.59 -6.69
CA LEU A 247 20.31 -4.29 -6.07
C LEU A 247 21.55 -4.41 -5.19
N PHE A 248 22.47 -3.46 -5.30
CA PHE A 248 23.63 -3.37 -4.42
C PHE A 248 23.45 -2.19 -3.49
N PHE A 249 23.46 -2.47 -2.18
CA PHE A 249 23.45 -1.47 -1.13
C PHE A 249 24.88 -1.25 -0.69
N VAL A 250 25.39 -0.05 -0.95
CA VAL A 250 26.73 0.35 -0.53
C VAL A 250 26.67 0.86 0.89
N VAL A 251 27.43 0.20 1.76
CA VAL A 251 27.46 0.39 3.22
C VAL A 251 28.92 0.62 3.65
N PRO A 252 29.17 1.33 4.77
CA PRO A 252 30.50 1.61 5.23
C PRO A 252 31.21 0.35 5.75
N GLU A 253 32.54 0.38 5.77
CA GLU A 253 33.36 -0.68 6.38
C GLU A 253 32.97 -0.92 7.86
N PRO A 254 33.03 -2.17 8.36
CA PRO A 254 33.62 -3.37 7.77
C PRO A 254 32.65 -4.22 6.93
N TYR A 255 31.43 -3.75 6.69
CA TYR A 255 30.43 -4.53 5.95
C TYR A 255 30.72 -4.49 4.44
N ARG A 256 30.82 -5.66 3.80
CA ARG A 256 30.76 -5.75 2.33
C ARG A 256 29.34 -5.37 1.87
N SER A 257 29.22 -4.84 0.66
CA SER A 257 27.94 -4.47 0.04
C SER A 257 26.86 -5.54 0.24
N VAL A 258 25.64 -5.09 0.55
CA VAL A 258 24.50 -6.00 0.72
C VAL A 258 23.81 -6.17 -0.63
N ILE A 259 23.58 -7.41 -1.05
CA ILE A 259 23.04 -7.73 -2.38
C ILE A 259 21.66 -8.36 -2.24
N VAL A 260 20.69 -7.82 -2.98
CA VAL A 260 19.34 -8.37 -3.11
C VAL A 260 19.11 -8.82 -4.55
N GLU A 261 18.75 -10.08 -4.75
CA GLU A 261 18.47 -10.63 -6.09
C GLU A 261 17.21 -10.01 -6.70
N GLN A 262 17.25 -9.82 -8.01
CA GLN A 262 16.12 -9.38 -8.82
C GLN A 262 15.88 -10.34 -9.97
N VAL A 263 14.62 -10.65 -10.24
CA VAL A 263 14.22 -11.36 -11.47
C VAL A 263 13.68 -10.37 -12.49
N ARG A 264 13.70 -10.76 -13.77
CA ARG A 264 13.18 -9.92 -14.85
C ARG A 264 11.66 -9.69 -14.69
N PRO A 265 11.11 -8.58 -15.21
CA PRO A 265 9.69 -8.26 -15.07
C PRO A 265 8.75 -9.36 -15.57
N TRP A 266 9.07 -9.99 -16.71
CA TRP A 266 8.27 -11.09 -17.27
C TRP A 266 8.27 -12.37 -16.42
N MET A 267 9.19 -12.49 -15.45
CA MET A 267 9.23 -13.57 -14.44
C MET A 267 8.66 -13.11 -13.08
N GLY A 268 7.89 -12.02 -13.04
CA GLY A 268 7.24 -11.52 -11.83
C GLY A 268 8.00 -10.45 -11.05
N GLY A 269 9.20 -10.07 -11.50
CA GLY A 269 10.02 -9.02 -10.87
C GLY A 269 9.52 -7.59 -11.16
N PRO A 270 10.16 -6.58 -10.56
CA PRO A 270 9.80 -5.18 -10.73
C PRO A 270 10.21 -4.66 -12.12
N SER A 271 9.34 -3.84 -12.72
CA SER A 271 9.66 -3.04 -13.89
C SER A 271 10.80 -2.06 -13.60
N GLU A 272 11.41 -1.49 -14.64
CA GLU A 272 12.44 -0.46 -14.47
C GLU A 272 11.92 0.76 -13.71
N SER A 273 10.67 1.19 -13.95
CA SER A 273 10.09 2.29 -13.19
C SER A 273 9.87 1.90 -11.72
N GLU A 274 9.38 0.69 -11.43
CA GLU A 274 9.23 0.20 -10.05
C GLU A 274 10.57 0.19 -9.31
N ARG A 275 11.66 -0.24 -9.97
CA ARG A 275 13.02 -0.22 -9.38
C ARG A 275 13.53 1.18 -9.10
N ARG A 276 13.41 2.08 -10.09
CA ARG A 276 13.81 3.49 -9.94
C ARG A 276 13.08 4.15 -8.77
N MET A 277 11.77 3.95 -8.68
CA MET A 277 10.94 4.47 -7.60
C MET A 277 11.37 3.93 -6.23
N MET A 278 11.57 2.61 -6.13
CA MET A 278 12.04 1.97 -4.90
C MET A 278 13.41 2.53 -4.46
N VAL A 279 14.36 2.66 -5.38
CA VAL A 279 15.68 3.25 -5.10
C VAL A 279 15.56 4.70 -4.63
N SER A 280 14.72 5.52 -5.26
CA SER A 280 14.46 6.90 -4.82
C SER A 280 13.88 6.96 -3.41
N GLN A 281 12.92 6.09 -3.07
CA GLN A 281 12.34 6.03 -1.72
C GLN A 281 13.38 5.65 -0.66
N ILE A 282 14.17 4.62 -0.93
CA ILE A 282 15.25 4.18 -0.03
C ILE A 282 16.29 5.28 0.16
N THR A 283 16.69 5.93 -0.94
CA THR A 283 17.69 6.99 -0.90
C THR A 283 17.20 8.19 -0.10
N ALA A 284 15.95 8.61 -0.30
CA ALA A 284 15.35 9.70 0.47
C ALA A 284 15.24 9.36 1.96
N ALA A 285 14.89 8.12 2.31
CA ALA A 285 14.87 7.67 3.70
C ALA A 285 16.28 7.66 4.33
N ALA A 286 17.29 7.18 3.59
CA ALA A 286 18.69 7.19 4.01
C ALA A 286 19.26 8.61 4.17
N GLN A 287 18.88 9.55 3.31
CA GLN A 287 19.23 10.95 3.45
C GLN A 287 18.59 11.54 4.71
N ARG A 288 17.28 11.36 4.91
CA ARG A 288 16.56 11.83 6.09
C ARG A 288 17.17 11.32 7.40
N ALA A 289 17.50 10.03 7.47
CA ALA A 289 18.12 9.43 8.65
C ALA A 289 19.49 10.05 8.97
N ARG A 290 20.23 10.52 7.96
CA ARG A 290 21.51 11.22 8.12
C ARG A 290 21.36 12.73 8.35
N GLY A 291 20.15 13.21 8.62
CA GLY A 291 19.85 14.64 8.77
C GLY A 291 19.91 15.44 7.47
N MET A 292 20.03 14.76 6.32
CA MET A 292 20.02 15.37 4.99
C MET A 292 18.60 15.33 4.43
N GLY A 293 17.92 16.46 4.39
CA GLY A 293 16.58 16.53 3.81
C GLY A 293 15.74 17.66 4.39
N PRO A 294 14.52 17.87 3.87
CA PRO A 294 13.62 18.86 4.41
C PRO A 294 13.29 18.51 5.85
N GLN A 295 13.50 19.46 6.76
CA GLN A 295 13.06 19.31 8.14
C GLN A 295 11.60 19.75 8.23
N LYS A 296 10.83 18.98 9.01
CA LYS A 296 9.48 19.37 9.38
C LYS A 296 9.54 20.62 10.25
N ASN A 297 8.68 21.59 9.96
CA ASN A 297 8.48 22.72 10.86
C ASN A 297 7.70 22.22 12.08
N ASP A 298 8.41 21.84 13.15
CA ASP A 298 7.78 21.39 14.38
C ASP A 298 7.26 22.59 15.18
N VAL A 299 5.94 22.71 15.26
CA VAL A 299 5.25 23.77 15.99
C VAL A 299 4.74 23.29 17.35
N SER A 300 4.98 22.02 17.71
CA SER A 300 4.44 21.39 18.93
C SER A 300 4.80 22.18 20.19
N GLY A 301 6.04 22.69 20.27
CA GLY A 301 6.51 23.48 21.40
C GLY A 301 5.79 24.84 21.57
N ARG A 302 5.20 25.39 20.51
CA ARG A 302 4.49 26.69 20.57
C ARG A 302 3.08 26.56 21.13
N ILE A 303 2.47 25.39 20.96
CA ILE A 303 1.11 25.10 21.46
C ILE A 303 1.12 24.16 22.67
N ASP A 304 2.29 23.95 23.28
CA ASP A 304 2.52 23.04 24.41
C ASP A 304 1.60 23.33 25.61
N VAL A 305 1.20 24.59 25.78
CA VAL A 305 0.23 25.06 26.79
C VAL A 305 -1.13 24.32 26.71
N LEU A 306 -1.47 23.74 25.56
CA LEU A 306 -2.72 23.01 25.35
C LEU A 306 -2.65 21.55 25.82
N ARG A 307 -1.45 21.03 26.15
CA ARG A 307 -1.29 19.69 26.72
C ARG A 307 -2.06 19.55 28.02
N ARG A 308 -2.53 18.33 28.29
CA ARG A 308 -3.29 18.01 29.49
C ARG A 308 -2.44 18.04 30.77
N ASN A 309 -1.18 17.65 30.70
CA ASN A 309 -0.22 17.70 31.82
C ASN A 309 -0.74 17.11 33.15
N GLY A 310 -1.51 16.02 33.06
CA GLY A 310 -2.08 15.33 34.23
C GLY A 310 -3.40 15.89 34.77
N GLU A 311 -3.95 16.94 34.16
CA GLU A 311 -5.29 17.44 34.48
C GLU A 311 -6.38 16.39 34.25
N SER A 312 -7.49 16.52 34.98
CA SER A 312 -8.67 15.69 34.73
C SER A 312 -9.22 15.95 33.31
N PRO A 313 -9.79 14.94 32.62
CA PRO A 313 -10.40 15.14 31.30
C PRO A 313 -11.37 16.31 31.23
N ARG A 314 -12.18 16.51 32.27
CA ARG A 314 -13.18 17.59 32.34
C ARG A 314 -12.52 18.96 32.45
N ASP A 315 -11.58 19.13 33.39
CA ASP A 315 -10.90 20.41 33.60
C ASP A 315 -10.09 20.83 32.37
N TRP A 316 -9.46 19.84 31.73
CA TRP A 316 -8.73 20.03 30.49
C TRP A 316 -9.66 20.51 29.35
N LEU A 317 -10.80 19.84 29.13
CA LEU A 317 -11.75 20.26 28.09
C LEU A 317 -12.34 21.65 28.35
N VAL A 318 -12.68 21.98 29.60
CA VAL A 318 -13.13 23.33 29.99
C VAL A 318 -12.06 24.36 29.68
N ARG A 319 -10.80 24.05 29.99
CA ARG A 319 -9.67 24.92 29.70
C ARG A 319 -9.49 25.18 28.21
N LEU A 320 -9.62 24.13 27.39
CA LEU A 320 -9.56 24.23 25.94
C LEU A 320 -10.73 25.03 25.36
N ASP A 321 -11.93 24.90 25.93
CA ASP A 321 -13.08 25.71 25.54
C ASP A 321 -12.87 27.20 25.81
N MET A 322 -12.32 27.54 26.99
CA MET A 322 -11.94 28.93 27.28
C MET A 322 -10.88 29.45 26.31
N ALA A 323 -9.87 28.64 25.96
CA ALA A 323 -8.85 29.02 25.00
C ALA A 323 -9.44 29.27 23.59
N GLY A 324 -10.38 28.42 23.15
CA GLY A 324 -11.10 28.61 21.90
C GLY A 324 -11.94 29.89 21.88
N GLN A 325 -12.70 30.16 22.94
CA GLN A 325 -13.50 31.38 23.06
C GLN A 325 -12.64 32.66 23.03
N MET A 326 -11.50 32.66 23.74
CA MET A 326 -10.58 33.79 23.74
C MET A 326 -9.96 34.02 22.35
N LEU A 327 -9.55 32.94 21.68
CA LEU A 327 -9.01 32.99 20.32
C LEU A 327 -10.03 33.56 19.33
N SER A 328 -11.28 33.09 19.39
CA SER A 328 -12.36 33.60 18.54
C SER A 328 -12.73 35.06 18.82
N ALA A 329 -12.51 35.54 20.04
CA ALA A 329 -12.67 36.94 20.42
C ALA A 329 -11.45 37.82 20.05
N GLY A 330 -10.41 37.25 19.44
CA GLY A 330 -9.18 37.98 19.07
C GLY A 330 -8.28 38.30 20.27
N SER A 331 -8.44 37.60 21.40
CA SER A 331 -7.67 37.80 22.64
C SER A 331 -6.67 36.66 22.87
N GLY A 332 -5.54 36.96 23.52
CA GLY A 332 -4.54 35.98 23.90
C GLY A 332 -4.97 35.14 25.10
N TYR A 333 -4.64 33.83 25.08
CA TYR A 333 -4.93 32.93 26.20
C TYR A 333 -3.73 32.85 27.14
N ARG A 334 -3.91 33.21 28.44
CA ARG A 334 -2.85 33.23 29.47
C ARG A 334 -1.60 34.03 29.06
N GLY A 335 -1.77 35.16 28.36
CA GLY A 335 -0.65 36.00 27.93
C GLY A 335 0.14 35.46 26.73
N ASN A 336 -0.18 34.27 26.22
CA ASN A 336 0.33 33.76 24.95
C ASN A 336 -0.69 33.95 23.84
N SER A 337 -0.26 34.49 22.71
CA SER A 337 -1.03 34.44 21.46
C SER A 337 -0.94 33.04 20.87
N LEU A 338 -2.04 32.31 20.84
CA LEU A 338 -2.15 31.08 20.07
C LEU A 338 -2.30 31.45 18.59
N ASP A 339 -1.41 30.95 17.73
CA ASP A 339 -1.55 31.10 16.29
C ASP A 339 -2.52 30.04 15.74
N VAL A 340 -3.50 30.48 14.96
CA VAL A 340 -4.49 29.63 14.30
C VAL A 340 -3.81 28.67 13.33
N GLU A 341 -2.77 29.11 12.62
CA GLU A 341 -2.05 28.26 11.67
C GLU A 341 -1.23 27.17 12.37
N ASP A 342 -0.68 27.44 13.57
CA ASP A 342 0.01 26.42 14.37
C ASP A 342 -0.98 25.34 14.87
N LEU A 343 -2.22 25.72 15.21
CA LEU A 343 -3.28 24.76 15.56
C LEU A 343 -3.65 23.87 14.38
N TRP A 344 -3.78 24.46 13.18
CA TRP A 344 -4.05 23.68 11.97
C TRP A 344 -2.90 22.76 11.61
N ALA A 345 -1.66 23.26 11.67
CA ALA A 345 -0.47 22.48 11.41
C ALA A 345 -0.41 21.24 12.30
N ILE A 346 -0.78 21.36 13.57
CA ILE A 346 -0.79 20.21 14.50
C ILE A 346 -1.97 19.29 14.27
N LEU A 347 -3.18 19.81 14.09
CA LEU A 347 -4.36 18.98 13.85
C LEU A 347 -4.18 18.11 12.60
N GLU A 348 -3.64 18.70 11.52
CA GLU A 348 -3.43 18.03 10.24
C GLU A 348 -2.20 17.13 10.23
N ASP A 349 -1.24 17.35 11.13
CA ASP A 349 -0.03 16.54 11.26
C ASP A 349 -0.34 15.13 11.80
N PRO A 350 -0.16 14.08 10.99
CA PRO A 350 -0.45 12.71 11.41
C PRO A 350 0.54 12.14 12.43
N GLU A 351 1.72 12.75 12.54
CA GLU A 351 2.78 12.35 13.47
C GLU A 351 2.70 13.10 14.81
N ALA A 352 1.85 14.14 14.91
CA ALA A 352 1.64 14.85 16.17
C ALA A 352 0.91 13.98 17.20
N GLU A 353 1.17 14.25 18.47
CA GLU A 353 0.57 13.54 19.59
C GLU A 353 -0.96 13.64 19.61
N ALA A 354 -1.64 12.51 19.83
CA ALA A 354 -3.10 12.43 19.77
C ALA A 354 -3.81 13.44 20.67
N ASP A 355 -3.31 13.67 21.89
CA ASP A 355 -3.85 14.65 22.83
C ASP A 355 -3.72 16.08 22.32
N LEU A 356 -2.57 16.41 21.71
CA LEU A 356 -2.32 17.75 21.20
C LEU A 356 -3.16 18.03 19.94
N ARG A 357 -3.35 17.02 19.09
CA ARG A 357 -4.29 17.08 17.95
C ARG A 357 -5.74 17.26 18.40
N ALA A 358 -6.16 16.50 19.42
CA ALA A 358 -7.48 16.63 20.02
C ALA A 358 -7.68 18.02 20.65
N ALA A 359 -6.66 18.56 21.31
CA ALA A 359 -6.70 19.91 21.86
C ALA A 359 -6.85 20.97 20.78
N ALA A 360 -6.05 20.89 19.71
CA ALA A 360 -6.15 21.80 18.57
C ALA A 360 -7.55 21.75 17.93
N ALA A 361 -8.12 20.56 17.73
CA ALA A 361 -9.49 20.40 17.23
C ALA A 361 -10.53 21.05 18.15
N ARG A 362 -10.42 20.86 19.48
CA ARG A 362 -11.33 21.45 20.47
C ARG A 362 -11.28 22.98 20.45
N VAL A 363 -10.08 23.56 20.34
CA VAL A 363 -9.90 25.02 20.28
C VAL A 363 -10.44 25.58 18.97
N LEU A 364 -10.07 24.96 17.83
CA LEU A 364 -10.48 25.42 16.49
C LEU A 364 -11.99 25.38 16.26
N ARG A 365 -12.73 24.47 16.92
CA ARG A 365 -14.19 24.34 16.73
C ARG A 365 -14.98 25.60 17.13
N HIS A 366 -14.40 26.48 17.96
CA HIS A 366 -15.02 27.74 18.39
C HIS A 366 -14.94 28.82 17.31
N SER A 367 -14.16 28.59 16.24
CA SER A 367 -14.11 29.46 15.07
C SER A 367 -15.52 29.68 14.51
N PRO A 368 -15.92 30.94 14.24
CA PRO A 368 -17.23 31.25 13.67
C PRO A 368 -17.34 30.88 12.19
N VAL A 369 -16.23 30.51 11.55
CA VAL A 369 -16.14 30.21 10.11
C VAL A 369 -16.68 28.81 9.82
N PRO A 370 -17.79 28.64 9.06
CA PRO A 370 -18.38 27.33 8.79
C PRO A 370 -17.40 26.31 8.16
N GLU A 371 -16.49 26.78 7.31
CA GLU A 371 -15.45 25.99 6.67
C GLU A 371 -14.50 25.32 7.67
N THR A 372 -14.38 25.86 8.89
CA THR A 372 -13.55 25.28 9.94
C THR A 372 -14.06 23.90 10.34
N ARG A 373 -15.38 23.70 10.45
CA ARG A 373 -15.96 22.38 10.77
C ARG A 373 -15.65 21.37 9.67
N VAL A 374 -15.81 21.77 8.41
CA VAL A 374 -15.50 20.93 7.25
C VAL A 374 -14.02 20.52 7.22
N ARG A 375 -13.11 21.44 7.55
CA ARG A 375 -11.66 21.16 7.61
C ARG A 375 -11.28 20.27 8.79
N ILE A 376 -11.91 20.45 9.96
CA ILE A 376 -11.77 19.54 11.11
C ILE A 376 -12.23 18.12 10.71
N ASP A 377 -13.43 17.99 10.14
CA ASP A 377 -13.96 16.70 9.69
C ASP A 377 -13.06 16.03 8.66
N ALA A 378 -12.45 16.81 7.75
CA ALA A 378 -11.48 16.32 6.80
C ALA A 378 -10.20 15.77 7.46
N ALA A 379 -9.68 16.48 8.46
CA ALA A 379 -8.52 16.03 9.22
C ALA A 379 -8.83 14.75 10.03
N LEU A 380 -10.02 14.65 10.62
CA LEU A 380 -10.49 13.45 11.33
C LEU A 380 -10.66 12.25 10.39
N ALA A 381 -11.21 12.47 9.20
CA ALA A 381 -11.39 11.41 8.20
C ALA A 381 -10.05 10.83 7.70
N ALA A 382 -8.96 11.61 7.78
CA ALA A 382 -7.61 11.18 7.44
C ALA A 382 -6.92 10.36 8.55
N VAL A 383 -7.49 10.31 9.77
CA VAL A 383 -6.93 9.54 10.90
C VAL A 383 -7.16 8.05 10.68
N ARG A 384 -6.07 7.27 10.66
CA ARG A 384 -6.10 5.81 10.46
C ARG A 384 -6.25 5.01 11.75
N ASP A 385 -5.64 5.49 12.82
CA ASP A 385 -5.66 4.80 14.12
C ASP A 385 -7.02 5.02 14.81
N GLU A 386 -7.69 3.93 15.18
CA GLU A 386 -9.05 4.01 15.73
C GLU A 386 -9.06 4.68 17.11
N SER A 387 -8.05 4.44 17.96
CA SER A 387 -7.92 5.10 19.27
C SER A 387 -7.78 6.62 19.11
N THR A 388 -6.88 7.06 18.23
CA THR A 388 -6.67 8.47 17.92
C THR A 388 -7.93 9.07 17.28
N SER A 389 -8.56 8.38 16.32
CA SER A 389 -9.78 8.84 15.68
C SER A 389 -10.91 9.02 16.70
N ARG A 390 -11.07 8.06 17.62
CA ARG A 390 -12.05 8.13 18.70
C ARG A 390 -11.74 9.30 19.64
N ARG A 391 -10.48 9.51 20.01
CA ARG A 391 -10.06 10.64 20.86
C ARG A 391 -10.40 11.99 20.24
N LEU A 392 -10.07 12.21 18.97
CA LEU A 392 -10.43 13.44 18.26
C LEU A 392 -11.96 13.61 18.16
N ARG A 393 -12.71 12.53 17.86
CA ARG A 393 -14.18 12.57 17.81
C ARG A 393 -14.79 12.96 19.15
N ILE A 394 -14.28 12.43 20.26
CA ILE A 394 -14.73 12.80 21.61
C ILE A 394 -14.44 14.27 21.88
N ALA A 395 -13.23 14.74 21.54
CA ALA A 395 -12.81 16.10 21.79
C ALA A 395 -13.70 17.14 21.08
N ILE A 396 -14.22 16.87 19.88
CA ILE A 396 -15.04 17.87 19.17
C ILE A 396 -16.52 17.92 19.60
N ARG A 397 -17.02 16.98 20.42
CA ARG A 397 -18.44 16.93 20.83
C ARG A 397 -18.87 18.13 21.66
N ASP A 398 -20.09 18.61 21.45
CA ASP A 398 -20.65 19.75 22.21
C ASP A 398 -20.96 19.40 23.68
N ASP A 399 -21.36 18.16 23.95
CA ASP A 399 -21.61 17.65 25.30
C ASP A 399 -20.29 17.44 26.07
N LEU A 400 -19.97 18.40 26.93
CA LEU A 400 -18.77 18.38 27.78
C LEU A 400 -18.75 17.20 28.75
N ASP A 401 -19.87 16.93 29.43
CA ASP A 401 -19.91 15.90 30.46
C ASP A 401 -19.80 14.50 29.84
N GLY A 402 -20.54 14.25 28.76
CA GLY A 402 -20.41 13.01 27.98
C GLY A 402 -19.02 12.83 27.35
N ALA A 403 -18.43 13.89 26.81
CA ALA A 403 -17.07 13.83 26.26
C ALA A 403 -16.03 13.54 27.35
N SER A 404 -16.15 14.14 28.53
CA SER A 404 -15.23 13.93 29.64
C SER A 404 -15.27 12.49 30.17
N GLN A 405 -16.47 11.89 30.28
CA GLN A 405 -16.65 10.51 30.72
C GLN A 405 -16.09 9.52 29.70
N GLU A 406 -16.38 9.71 28.40
CA GLU A 406 -15.86 8.81 27.37
C GLU A 406 -14.34 8.90 27.23
N LEU A 407 -13.75 10.09 27.39
CA LEU A 407 -12.30 10.25 27.39
C LEU A 407 -11.65 9.57 28.60
N ALA A 408 -12.24 9.71 29.79
CA ALA A 408 -11.78 9.01 30.99
C ALA A 408 -11.83 7.48 30.82
N TYR A 409 -12.90 6.97 30.19
CA TYR A 409 -13.05 5.55 29.88
C TYR A 409 -12.00 5.07 28.85
N LEU A 410 -11.76 5.86 27.79
CA LEU A 410 -10.75 5.55 26.78
C LEU A 410 -9.36 5.45 27.42
N ASP A 411 -8.99 6.43 28.26
CA ASP A 411 -7.72 6.42 28.99
C ASP A 411 -7.58 5.21 29.92
N ALA A 412 -8.65 4.85 30.64
CA ALA A 412 -8.63 3.68 31.51
C ALA A 412 -8.43 2.37 30.71
N THR A 413 -9.05 2.29 29.53
CA THR A 413 -8.95 1.13 28.63
C THR A 413 -7.56 1.01 28.01
N GLU A 414 -6.92 2.13 27.66
CA GLU A 414 -5.56 2.15 27.12
C GLU A 414 -4.49 1.85 28.18
N ARG A 415 -4.73 2.24 29.45
CA ARG A 415 -3.82 1.95 30.58
C ARG A 415 -3.87 0.51 31.05
N GLN A 416 -5.00 -0.18 30.87
CA GLN A 416 -5.05 -1.61 31.08
C GLN A 416 -4.31 -2.28 29.92
N PRO A 417 -3.23 -3.05 30.16
CA PRO A 417 -2.66 -3.86 29.11
C PRO A 417 -3.73 -4.88 28.72
N SER A 418 -4.45 -4.60 27.64
CA SER A 418 -5.10 -5.65 26.86
C SER A 418 -4.04 -6.74 26.71
N ALA A 419 -4.37 -7.96 27.13
CA ALA A 419 -3.56 -9.13 26.88
C ALA A 419 -3.31 -9.16 25.37
N ARG A 420 -2.20 -8.56 24.93
CA ARG A 420 -1.82 -8.50 23.53
C ARG A 420 -1.65 -9.96 23.17
N MET A 421 -2.62 -10.49 22.45
CA MET A 421 -2.48 -11.74 21.74
C MET A 421 -1.16 -11.60 21.00
N GLN A 422 -0.12 -12.28 21.48
CA GLN A 422 1.19 -12.19 20.86
C GLN A 422 0.97 -12.75 19.47
N VAL A 423 1.05 -11.85 18.49
CA VAL A 423 0.90 -12.23 17.11
C VAL A 423 2.30 -12.50 16.60
N ASP A 424 2.51 -13.66 16.00
CA ASP A 424 3.80 -13.99 15.40
C ASP A 424 4.15 -12.99 14.27
N PRO A 425 5.38 -13.04 13.70
CA PRO A 425 5.80 -12.14 12.62
C PRO A 425 4.95 -12.19 11.34
N TYR A 426 3.94 -13.07 11.28
CA TYR A 426 3.07 -13.31 10.14
C TYR A 426 1.59 -13.04 10.42
N GLY A 427 1.23 -12.50 11.59
CA GLY A 427 -0.15 -12.13 11.88
C GLY A 427 -0.99 -13.26 12.51
N ARG A 428 -0.38 -14.34 13.03
CA ARG A 428 -1.12 -15.44 13.68
C ARG A 428 -1.11 -15.34 15.21
N PRO A 429 -2.24 -15.63 15.88
CA PRO A 429 -2.29 -15.64 17.33
C PRO A 429 -1.44 -16.76 17.93
N ILE A 430 -0.52 -16.42 18.83
CA ILE A 430 0.24 -17.38 19.63
C ILE A 430 -0.67 -17.80 20.80
N PRO A 431 -1.03 -19.10 20.92
CA PRO A 431 -1.84 -19.56 22.05
C PRO A 431 -1.03 -19.38 23.34
N GLY A 432 -1.64 -18.69 24.30
CA GLY A 432 -1.07 -18.44 25.63
C GLY A 432 -0.81 -19.76 26.38
N ARG A 433 0.27 -19.77 27.16
CA ARG A 433 0.58 -20.85 28.11
C ARG A 433 -0.44 -20.91 29.23
#